data_AF-A0A2S8V7Z0-F1
#
_entry.id   AF-A0A2S8V7Z0-F1
#
_cell.length_a   1.000
_cell.length_b   1.000
_cell.length_c   1.000
_cell.angle_alpha   90.00
_cell.angle_beta   90.00
_cell.angle_gamma   90.00
#
_symmetry.space_group_name_H-M   'P 1'
#
loop_
_entity.id
_entity.type
_entity.pdbx_description
1 polymer ?
#
loop_
_entity_poly.entity_id
_entity_poly.type
_entity_poly.pdbx_seq_one_letter_code
_entity_poly.pdbx_strand_id
1 'polypeptide(L)' 'MLKNYNWIDNMDSYRLYLDGEFYGEGDLDYIHQLITEYMLIRGIYSKEKVEFKILKSDD' A
#
# COMPACT_ATOMS: atom_id res chain seq x y z
N MET A 1 -26.00 24.92 -9.51
CA MET A 1 -24.62 25.10 -9.00
C MET A 1 -24.07 23.73 -8.69
N LEU A 2 -23.37 23.11 -9.63
CA LEU A 2 -22.68 21.83 -9.41
C LEU A 2 -21.29 22.17 -8.88
N LYS A 3 -20.97 21.68 -7.68
CA LYS A 3 -19.66 21.86 -7.06
C LYS A 3 -18.65 21.04 -7.86
N ASN A 4 -17.79 21.73 -8.61
CA ASN A 4 -16.57 21.14 -9.17
C ASN A 4 -15.67 20.75 -8.00
N TYR A 5 -15.72 19.50 -7.58
CA TYR A 5 -14.64 18.92 -6.80
C TYR A 5 -13.48 18.71 -7.78
N ASN A 6 -12.58 19.69 -7.84
CA ASN A 6 -11.23 19.45 -8.31
C ASN A 6 -10.61 18.49 -7.29
N TRP A 7 -10.78 17.19 -7.53
CA TRP A 7 -9.92 16.18 -6.94
C TRP A 7 -8.54 16.49 -7.52
N ILE A 8 -7.68 17.05 -6.66
CA ILE A 8 -6.29 17.28 -7.00
C ILE A 8 -5.74 15.88 -7.29
N ASP A 9 -5.39 15.63 -8.55
CA ASP A 9 -4.70 14.45 -9.10
C ASP A 9 -3.28 14.29 -8.52
N ASN A 10 -3.12 14.39 -7.20
CA ASN A 10 -1.92 13.96 -6.50
C ASN A 10 -2.15 12.53 -5.99
N MET A 11 -2.58 11.63 -6.88
CA MET A 11 -2.52 10.19 -6.61
C MET A 11 -1.07 9.75 -6.80
N ASP A 12 -0.21 10.16 -5.87
CA ASP A 12 1.11 9.56 -5.75
C ASP A 12 0.91 8.05 -5.62
N SER A 13 1.42 7.29 -6.58
CA SER A 13 1.42 5.84 -6.54
C SER A 13 2.63 5.35 -5.74
N TYR A 14 2.49 4.24 -5.04
CA TYR A 14 3.51 3.66 -4.18
C TYR A 14 3.58 2.16 -4.40
N ARG A 15 4.79 1.61 -4.47
CA ARG A 15 5.05 0.17 -4.51
C ARG A 15 5.36 -0.35 -3.11
N LEU A 16 4.65 -1.40 -2.71
CA LEU A 16 4.89 -2.15 -1.48
C LEU A 16 5.69 -3.41 -1.79
N TYR A 17 6.77 -3.59 -1.03
CA TYR A 17 7.55 -4.81 -0.98
C TYR A 17 7.45 -5.43 0.41
N LEU A 18 7.20 -6.73 0.47
CA LEU A 18 7.12 -7.51 1.72
C LEU A 18 8.15 -8.63 1.66
N ASP A 19 8.99 -8.73 2.70
CA ASP A 19 10.13 -9.66 2.77
C ASP A 19 11.03 -9.61 1.51
N GLY A 20 11.18 -8.42 0.93
CA GLY A 20 12.00 -8.18 -0.27
C GLY A 20 11.32 -8.44 -1.61
N GLU A 21 10.10 -9.00 -1.63
CA GLU A 21 9.34 -9.28 -2.85
C GLU A 21 8.28 -8.22 -3.12
N PHE A 22 8.03 -7.91 -4.40
CA PHE A 22 6.96 -6.98 -4.79
C PHE A 22 5.60 -7.58 -4.42
N TYR A 23 4.79 -6.82 -3.69
CA TYR A 23 3.48 -7.25 -3.22
C TYR A 23 2.33 -6.55 -3.94
N GLY A 24 2.44 -5.24 -4.16
CA GLY A 24 1.41 -4.46 -4.83
C GLY A 24 1.77 -2.99 -5.01
N GLU A 25 0.95 -2.27 -5.77
CA GLU A 25 1.13 -0.86 -6.08
C GLU A 25 -0.20 -0.10 -6.03
N GLY A 26 -0.19 1.12 -5.51
CA GLY A 26 -1.34 2.03 -5.49
C GLY A 26 -1.12 3.21 -4.54
N ASP A 27 -2.20 3.93 -4.22
CA ASP A 27 -2.13 5.02 -3.24
C ASP A 27 -1.82 4.52 -1.81
N LEU A 28 -1.51 5.45 -0.91
CA LEU A 28 -1.17 5.09 0.48
C LEU A 28 -2.31 4.38 1.22
N ASP A 29 -3.57 4.70 0.90
CA ASP A 29 -4.73 4.06 1.53
C ASP A 29 -4.81 2.57 1.12
N TYR A 30 -4.56 2.29 -0.16
CA TYR A 30 -4.47 0.94 -0.70
C TYR A 30 -3.27 0.18 -0.14
N ILE A 31 -2.09 0.81 -0.06
CA ILE A 31 -0.91 0.20 0.55
C ILE A 31 -1.16 -0.17 2.01
N HIS A 32 -1.87 0.67 2.76
CA HIS A 32 -2.24 0.38 4.14
C HIS A 32 -3.20 -0.82 4.25
N GLN A 33 -4.16 -0.96 3.33
CA GLN A 33 -5.02 -2.14 3.24
C GLN A 33 -4.20 -3.41 2.98
N LEU A 34 -3.28 -3.37 2.00
CA LEU A 34 -2.41 -4.50 1.65
C LEU A 34 -1.55 -4.98 2.83
N ILE A 35 -0.97 -4.06 3.60
CA ILE A 35 -0.20 -4.39 4.81
C ILE A 35 -1.10 -5.04 5.86
N THR A 36 -2.29 -4.48 6.09
CA THR A 36 -3.24 -4.98 7.09
C THR A 36 -3.68 -6.41 6.78
N GLU A 37 -4.06 -6.68 5.53
CA GLU A 37 -4.43 -8.03 5.07
C GLU A 37 -3.27 -9.01 5.24
N TYR A 38 -2.06 -8.61 4.85
CA TYR A 38 -0.88 -9.44 4.97
C TYR A 38 -0.55 -9.80 6.43
N MET A 39 -0.66 -8.82 7.34
CA MET A 39 -0.46 -9.04 8.77
C MET A 39 -1.52 -9.95 9.38
N LEU A 40 -2.80 -9.81 8.98
CA LEU A 40 -3.88 -10.69 9.44
C LEU A 40 -3.63 -12.14 9.01
N ILE A 41 -3.27 -12.35 7.74
CA ILE A 41 -2.95 -13.68 7.22
C ILE A 41 -1.75 -14.25 7.96
N ARG A 42 -0.64 -13.51 8.08
CA ARG A 42 0.57 -14.02 8.74
C ARG A 42 0.46 -14.22 10.25
N GLY A 43 -0.35 -13.41 10.92
CA GLY A 43 -0.65 -13.58 12.35
C GLY A 43 -1.31 -14.93 12.63
N ILE A 44 -2.12 -15.43 11.69
CA ILE A 44 -2.72 -16.78 11.75
C ILE A 44 -1.62 -17.86 11.58
N TYR A 45 -0.58 -17.60 10.78
CA TYR A 45 0.49 -18.56 10.46
C TYR A 45 1.76 -18.44 11.34
N SER A 46 1.72 -17.72 12.46
CA SER A 46 2.82 -17.64 13.45
C SER A 46 4.19 -17.16 12.91
N LYS A 47 4.21 -16.26 11.91
CA LYS A 47 5.45 -15.58 11.50
C LYS A 47 5.55 -14.23 12.22
N GLU A 48 6.51 -14.10 13.14
CA GLU A 48 6.62 -12.96 14.07
C GLU A 48 7.24 -11.69 13.49
N LYS A 49 7.91 -11.75 12.34
CA LYS A 49 8.58 -10.59 11.73
C LYS A 49 8.25 -10.48 10.25
N VAL A 50 7.96 -9.26 9.82
CA VAL A 50 7.74 -8.86 8.44
C VAL A 50 8.60 -7.64 8.17
N GLU A 51 9.42 -7.69 7.13
CA GLU A 51 10.09 -6.50 6.62
C GLU A 51 9.23 -5.90 5.51
N PHE A 52 8.94 -4.60 5.60
CA PHE A 52 8.23 -3.89 4.54
C PHE A 52 9.04 -2.70 4.03
N LYS A 53 8.92 -2.45 2.73
CA LYS A 53 9.52 -1.29 2.06
C LYS A 53 8.48 -0.67 1.13
N ILE A 54 8.24 0.62 1.29
CA ILE A 54 7.36 1.40 0.44
C ILE A 54 8.22 2.35 -0.38
N LEU A 55 8.05 2.34 -1.69
CA LEU A 55 8.72 3.27 -2.61
C LEU A 55 7.66 4.09 -3.33
N LYS A 56 7.89 5.39 -3.53
CA LYS A 56 7.08 6.17 -4.47
C LYS A 56 7.32 5.62 -5.87
N SER A 57 6.25 5.34 -6.61
CA SER A 57 6.33 5.04 -8.02
C SER A 57 6.68 6.33 -8.74
N ASP A 58 7.87 6.36 -9.33
CA ASP A 58 8.18 7.35 -10.34
C ASP A 58 7.38 6.96 -11.59
N ASP A 59 6.47 7.84 -12.04
CA ASP A 59 5.73 7.74 -13.32
C ASP A 59 6.68 7.47 -14.51
#